data_AF-A0A7Y3C100-F1
#
_entry.id   AF-A0A7Y3C100-F1
#
_cell.length_a   1.000
_cell.length_b   1.000
_cell.length_c   1.000
_cell.angle_alpha   90.00
_cell.angle_beta   90.00
_cell.angle_gamma   90.00
#
_symmetry.space_group_name_H-M   'P 1'
#
loop_
_entity.id
_entity.type
_entity.pdbx_description
1 polymer ?
#
loop_
_entity_poly.entity_id
_entity_poly.type
_entity_poly.pdbx_seq_one_letter_code
_entity_poly.pdbx_strand_id
1 'polypeptide(L)'
;MATVLILVFTTGGAELGAPADPTEPYAAARPEWYFMFLFQWLKYFPSGMEVLGAIIVPTVVVGLVAAMPILGQWKRGEHASRALAFGVVAAIGLLTWQAYAQDGADPDFRLAREQAEAAAHRATVLAESPDGIPAAGALALLRTDPLTQGPRIFAENCASCHTFQGHDGLGTPPTEDPSASDLHRFASREWLEGLLDPDRIATLEYFGGTEHRRGRMARYVQRGIALFDEESQLQLASVVKALSAEAELPYQSDQDDADAAEIVEGRRLIQTEAMRCTECHEFQGIVEERRGPSLTGYGSRAWMLRMVTDPTHPELYGDNNDRMPSFGPEGILTQEQMGLVIDWLREDWYRPDSP
;
A
#
# COMPACT_ATOMS: atom_id res chain seq x y z
N MET A 1 -1.94 18.83 -39.65
CA MET A 1 -3.09 18.17 -39.00
C MET A 1 -3.01 16.65 -39.05
N ALA A 2 -2.86 16.02 -40.23
CA ALA A 2 -2.79 14.55 -40.33
C ALA A 2 -1.66 13.92 -39.49
N THR A 3 -0.46 14.50 -39.49
CA THR A 3 0.67 14.01 -38.67
C THR A 3 0.39 14.04 -37.18
N VAL A 4 -0.26 15.11 -36.69
CA VAL A 4 -0.62 15.25 -35.27
C VAL A 4 -1.72 14.25 -34.89
N LEU A 5 -2.72 14.06 -35.75
CA LEU A 5 -3.77 13.06 -35.52
C LEU A 5 -3.20 11.64 -35.52
N ILE A 6 -2.35 11.30 -36.50
CA ILE A 6 -1.68 10.00 -36.55
C ILE A 6 -0.88 9.78 -35.26
N LEU A 7 -0.09 10.77 -34.82
CA LEU A 7 0.67 10.68 -33.58
C LEU A 7 -0.25 10.38 -32.40
N VAL A 8 -1.29 11.19 -32.20
CA VAL A 8 -2.27 11.01 -31.11
C VAL A 8 -2.94 9.63 -31.14
N PHE A 9 -3.40 9.16 -32.31
CA PHE A 9 -4.03 7.84 -32.42
C PHE A 9 -3.04 6.69 -32.22
N THR A 10 -1.76 6.86 -32.59
CA THR A 10 -0.73 5.83 -32.42
C THR A 10 -0.09 5.81 -31.03
N THR A 11 -0.04 6.96 -30.34
CA THR A 11 0.59 7.09 -29.01
C THR A 11 -0.42 7.15 -27.87
N GLY A 12 -1.72 7.08 -28.16
CA GLY A 12 -2.77 7.15 -27.13
C GLY A 12 -3.07 8.56 -26.60
N GLY A 13 -2.51 9.60 -27.23
CA GLY A 13 -2.69 10.99 -26.81
C GLY A 13 -1.62 11.49 -25.85
N ALA A 14 -2.00 12.39 -24.94
CA ALA A 14 -1.10 12.96 -23.93
C ALA A 14 -0.87 11.93 -22.80
N GLU A 15 0.35 11.87 -22.29
CA GLU A 15 0.67 11.02 -21.14
C GLU A 15 -0.20 11.41 -19.93
N LEU A 16 -0.94 10.44 -19.39
CA LEU A 16 -1.73 10.62 -18.19
C LEU A 16 -0.84 10.35 -16.99
N GLY A 17 -0.42 11.43 -16.31
CA GLY A 17 0.24 11.32 -15.02
C GLY A 17 -0.71 10.86 -13.91
N ALA A 18 -0.17 10.62 -12.71
CA ALA A 18 -0.99 10.30 -11.55
C ALA A 18 -2.02 11.42 -11.29
N PRO A 19 -3.25 11.08 -10.86
CA PRO A 19 -4.21 12.07 -10.39
C PRO A 19 -3.58 12.94 -9.31
N ALA A 20 -3.62 14.27 -9.50
CA ALA A 20 -3.01 15.20 -8.55
C ALA A 20 -3.76 15.19 -7.21
N ASP A 21 -3.04 14.91 -6.12
CA ASP A 21 -3.56 14.99 -4.76
C ASP A 21 -3.03 16.25 -4.04
N PRO A 22 -3.87 17.26 -3.74
CA PRO A 22 -3.42 18.47 -3.05
C PRO A 22 -3.11 18.26 -1.56
N THR A 23 -3.44 17.09 -0.97
CA THR A 23 -3.13 16.80 0.43
C THR A 23 -1.74 16.24 0.63
N GLU A 24 -1.03 15.91 -0.46
CA GLU A 24 0.30 15.30 -0.40
C GLU A 24 1.35 16.19 -1.07
N PRO A 25 2.54 16.35 -0.45
CA PRO A 25 3.64 17.06 -1.09
C PRO A 25 4.18 16.23 -2.26
N TYR A 26 4.31 16.84 -3.44
CA TYR A 26 4.88 16.18 -4.61
C TYR A 26 6.31 16.67 -4.90
N ALA A 27 7.31 15.95 -4.38
CA ALA A 27 8.72 16.31 -4.54
C ALA A 27 9.21 16.26 -6.01
N ALA A 28 8.56 15.45 -6.85
CA ALA A 28 8.85 15.33 -8.27
C ALA A 28 8.13 16.37 -9.15
N ALA A 29 7.47 17.39 -8.57
CA ALA A 29 6.89 18.49 -9.33
C ALA A 29 7.97 19.23 -10.14
N ARG A 30 7.91 19.12 -11.46
CA ARG A 30 8.76 19.85 -12.40
C ARG A 30 7.90 20.44 -13.51
N PRO A 31 8.23 21.63 -14.03
CA PRO A 31 7.53 22.16 -15.19
C PRO A 31 7.94 21.41 -16.45
N GLU A 32 7.22 21.68 -17.54
CA GLU A 32 7.58 21.18 -18.86
C GLU A 32 9.01 21.57 -19.27
N TRP A 33 9.61 20.77 -20.16
CA TRP A 33 11.02 20.87 -20.55
C TRP A 33 11.45 22.28 -20.99
N TYR A 34 10.56 23.04 -21.64
CA TYR A 34 10.84 24.39 -22.13
C TYR A 34 10.88 25.46 -21.02
N PHE A 35 10.42 25.15 -19.81
CA PHE A 35 10.53 26.00 -18.62
C PHE A 35 11.59 25.51 -17.62
N MET A 36 12.26 24.39 -17.90
CA MET A 36 13.22 23.78 -16.98
C MET A 36 14.40 24.69 -16.65
N PHE A 37 14.89 25.46 -17.63
CA PHE A 37 15.94 26.46 -17.39
C PHE A 37 15.50 27.56 -16.41
N LEU A 38 14.23 27.96 -16.46
CA LEU A 38 13.67 29.00 -15.60
C LEU A 38 13.49 28.46 -14.17
N PHE A 39 13.04 27.21 -14.04
CA PHE A 39 12.99 26.52 -12.75
C PHE A 39 14.36 26.50 -12.07
N GLN A 40 15.41 26.11 -12.81
CA GLN A 40 16.77 26.09 -12.28
C GLN A 40 17.30 27.50 -11.98
N TRP A 41 16.98 28.48 -12.83
CA TRP A 41 17.34 29.89 -12.61
C TRP A 41 16.76 30.43 -11.30
N LEU A 42 15.49 30.15 -11.01
CA LEU A 42 14.80 30.67 -9.83
C LEU A 42 15.38 30.12 -8.51
N LYS A 43 16.02 28.95 -8.51
CA LYS A 43 16.74 28.42 -7.33
C LYS A 43 17.88 29.34 -6.86
N TYR A 44 18.40 30.22 -7.72
CA TYR A 44 19.45 31.18 -7.37
C TYR A 44 18.93 32.47 -6.71
N PHE A 45 17.61 32.65 -6.64
CA PHE A 45 16.98 33.85 -6.08
C PHE A 45 16.26 33.47 -4.77
N PRO A 46 16.93 33.59 -3.61
CA PRO A 46 16.29 33.36 -2.32
C PRO A 46 15.16 34.35 -2.06
N SER A 47 14.38 34.07 -1.01
CA SER A 47 13.19 34.83 -0.63
C SER A 47 13.47 36.34 -0.55
N GLY A 48 12.57 37.13 -1.14
CA GLY A 48 12.72 38.60 -1.26
C GLY A 48 13.40 39.07 -2.55
N MET A 49 14.07 38.19 -3.31
CA MET A 49 14.63 38.51 -4.64
C MET A 49 13.87 37.86 -5.81
N GLU A 50 12.74 37.20 -5.53
CA GLU A 50 11.93 36.50 -6.53
C GLU A 50 11.49 37.42 -7.68
N VAL A 51 11.07 38.65 -7.38
CA VAL A 51 10.67 39.65 -8.39
C VAL A 51 11.82 39.97 -9.34
N LEU A 52 13.05 40.01 -8.83
CA LEU A 52 14.23 40.27 -9.65
C LEU A 52 14.49 39.12 -10.63
N GLY A 53 14.49 37.89 -10.13
CA GLY A 53 14.76 36.69 -10.92
C GLY A 53 13.64 36.33 -11.90
N ALA A 54 12.38 36.46 -11.48
CA ALA A 54 11.22 36.02 -12.25
C ALA A 54 10.67 37.08 -13.21
N ILE A 55 10.79 38.38 -12.88
CA ILE A 55 10.15 39.45 -13.65
C ILE A 55 11.20 40.36 -14.28
N ILE A 56 12.08 40.99 -13.48
CA ILE A 56 12.96 42.05 -13.96
C ILE A 56 13.99 41.52 -14.96
N VAL A 57 14.74 40.47 -14.60
CA VAL A 57 15.81 39.94 -15.48
C VAL A 57 15.25 39.40 -16.80
N PRO A 58 14.20 38.55 -16.82
CA PRO A 58 13.61 38.09 -18.07
C PRO A 58 13.08 39.23 -18.94
N THR A 59 12.44 40.25 -18.33
CA THR A 59 11.94 41.43 -19.06
C THR A 59 13.07 42.21 -19.70
N VAL A 60 14.20 42.42 -19.01
CA VAL A 60 15.37 43.09 -19.57
C VAL A 60 15.97 42.29 -20.72
N VAL A 61 16.12 40.97 -20.57
CA VAL A 61 16.65 40.11 -21.64
C VAL A 61 15.75 40.14 -22.87
N VAL A 62 14.43 40.00 -22.71
CA VAL A 62 13.47 40.09 -23.80
C VAL A 62 13.49 41.48 -24.44
N GLY A 63 13.60 42.54 -23.63
CA GLY A 63 13.74 43.92 -24.13
C GLY A 63 15.01 44.12 -24.97
N LEU A 64 16.14 43.54 -24.55
CA LEU A 64 17.39 43.57 -25.32
C LEU A 64 17.28 42.77 -26.62
N VAL A 65 16.61 41.61 -26.60
CA VAL A 65 16.31 40.82 -27.79
C VAL A 65 15.41 41.58 -28.76
N ALA A 66 14.35 42.22 -28.26
CA ALA A 66 13.44 43.05 -29.06
C ALA A 66 14.14 44.28 -29.67
N ALA A 67 15.16 44.81 -29.00
CA ALA A 67 15.98 45.92 -29.51
C ALA A 67 17.03 45.50 -30.56
N MET A 68 17.29 44.19 -30.74
CA MET A 68 18.30 43.68 -31.68
C MET A 68 18.13 44.19 -33.13
N PRO A 69 16.92 44.31 -33.72
CA PRO A 69 16.77 44.82 -35.09
C PRO A 69 17.27 46.27 -35.28
N ILE A 70 17.26 47.06 -34.20
CA ILE A 70 17.71 48.46 -34.19
C ILE A 70 19.21 48.51 -33.86
N LEU A 71 19.63 47.80 -32.81
CA LEU A 71 21.03 47.75 -32.37
C LEU A 71 21.95 47.08 -33.38
N GLY A 72 21.42 46.11 -34.14
CA GLY A 72 22.15 45.37 -35.18
C GLY A 72 22.49 46.16 -36.44
N GLN A 73 22.00 47.39 -36.60
CA GLN A 73 22.29 48.23 -37.76
C GLN A 73 23.74 48.76 -37.80
N TRP A 74 24.50 48.55 -36.72
CA TRP A 74 25.87 49.05 -36.53
C TRP A 74 26.82 47.86 -36.42
N LYS A 75 28.00 47.90 -37.06
CA LYS A 75 28.94 46.75 -37.08
C LYS A 75 29.25 46.16 -35.69
N ARG A 76 29.41 46.99 -34.66
CA ARG A 76 29.63 46.53 -33.27
C ARG A 76 28.37 45.97 -32.63
N GLY A 77 27.21 46.55 -32.92
CA GLY A 77 25.92 46.10 -32.39
C GLY A 77 25.46 44.77 -32.99
N GLU A 78 25.85 44.47 -34.23
CA GLU A 78 25.66 43.17 -34.85
C GLU A 78 26.42 42.06 -34.11
N HIS A 79 27.70 42.28 -33.77
CA HIS A 79 28.48 41.33 -32.98
C HIS A 79 27.93 41.18 -31.56
N ALA A 80 27.52 42.28 -30.90
CA ALA A 80 26.92 42.24 -29.58
C ALA A 80 25.58 41.50 -29.55
N SER A 81 24.71 41.72 -30.56
CA SER A 81 23.43 41.02 -30.68
C SER A 81 23.61 39.52 -30.90
N ARG A 82 24.57 39.11 -31.74
CA ARG A 82 24.93 37.70 -31.93
C ARG A 82 25.48 37.09 -30.63
N ALA A 83 26.40 37.77 -29.95
CA ALA A 83 26.95 37.30 -28.68
C ALA A 83 25.86 37.14 -27.60
N LEU A 84 24.93 38.08 -27.50
CA LEU A 84 23.78 37.99 -26.59
C LEU A 84 22.88 36.80 -26.94
N ALA A 85 22.53 36.62 -28.21
CA ALA A 85 21.68 35.49 -28.64
C ALA A 85 22.34 34.13 -28.32
N PHE A 86 23.62 33.95 -28.65
CA PHE A 86 24.36 32.74 -28.28
C PHE A 86 24.48 32.57 -26.77
N GLY A 87 24.68 33.66 -26.02
CA GLY A 87 24.73 33.64 -24.56
C GLY A 87 23.41 33.21 -23.93
N VAL A 88 22.27 33.70 -24.42
CA VAL A 88 20.94 33.30 -23.93
C VAL A 88 20.68 31.83 -24.23
N VAL A 89 20.95 31.36 -25.46
CA VAL A 89 20.77 29.94 -25.81
C VAL A 89 21.69 29.04 -25.00
N ALA A 90 22.96 29.43 -24.82
CA ALA A 90 23.90 28.68 -23.98
C ALA A 90 23.46 28.65 -22.52
N ALA A 91 22.94 29.76 -21.98
CA ALA A 91 22.40 29.82 -20.62
C ALA A 91 21.18 28.90 -20.46
N ILE A 92 20.23 28.92 -21.40
CA ILE A 92 19.07 28.01 -21.40
C ILE A 92 19.54 26.55 -21.42
N GLY A 93 20.45 26.20 -22.32
CA GLY A 93 20.99 24.84 -22.43
C GLY A 93 21.72 24.39 -21.16
N LEU A 94 22.59 25.24 -20.61
CA LEU A 94 23.35 24.95 -19.40
C LEU A 94 22.45 24.77 -18.18
N LEU A 95 21.50 25.67 -17.96
CA LEU A 95 20.56 25.61 -16.85
C LEU A 95 19.62 24.41 -16.96
N THR A 96 19.15 24.08 -18.16
CA THR A 96 18.35 22.88 -18.41
C THR A 96 19.14 21.62 -18.11
N TRP A 97 20.38 21.52 -18.61
CA TRP A 97 21.26 20.40 -18.30
C TRP A 97 21.51 20.26 -16.80
N GLN A 98 21.77 21.37 -16.12
CA GLN A 98 21.98 21.38 -14.68
C GLN A 98 20.75 20.93 -13.90
N ALA A 99 19.56 21.33 -14.33
CA ALA A 99 18.30 20.90 -13.72
C ALA A 99 18.15 19.38 -13.76
N TYR A 100 18.31 18.78 -14.96
CA TYR A 100 18.23 17.33 -15.13
C TYR A 100 19.35 16.59 -14.38
N ALA A 101 20.57 17.13 -14.36
CA ALA A 101 21.68 16.54 -13.63
C ALA A 101 21.44 16.54 -12.10
N GLN A 102 20.86 17.61 -11.55
CA GLN A 102 20.48 17.68 -10.14
C GLN A 102 19.35 16.73 -9.80
N ASP A 103 18.28 16.73 -10.60
CA ASP A 103 17.13 15.85 -10.42
C ASP A 103 17.54 14.37 -10.51
N GLY A 104 18.41 13.99 -11.45
CA GLY A 104 18.91 12.63 -11.56
C GLY A 104 19.80 12.17 -10.40
N ALA A 105 20.41 13.11 -9.69
CA ALA A 105 21.25 12.84 -8.52
C ALA A 105 20.46 12.82 -7.20
N ASP A 106 19.23 13.34 -7.19
CA ASP A 106 18.36 13.45 -6.01
C ASP A 106 17.60 12.14 -5.77
N PRO A 107 17.84 11.41 -4.66
CA PRO A 107 17.10 10.19 -4.33
C PRO A 107 15.61 10.42 -4.12
N ASP A 108 15.22 11.53 -3.49
CA ASP A 108 13.82 11.82 -3.16
C ASP A 108 13.01 12.11 -4.42
N PHE A 109 13.63 12.80 -5.38
CA PHE A 109 13.04 13.02 -6.70
C PHE A 109 12.79 11.71 -7.45
N ARG A 110 13.77 10.79 -7.45
CA ARG A 110 13.63 9.49 -8.13
C ARG A 110 12.52 8.65 -7.50
N LEU A 111 12.49 8.58 -6.17
CA LEU A 111 11.45 7.86 -5.44
C LEU A 111 10.05 8.45 -5.72
N ALA A 112 9.91 9.78 -5.63
CA ALA A 112 8.63 10.44 -5.90
C ALA A 112 8.16 10.26 -7.35
N ARG A 113 9.10 10.17 -8.31
CA ARG A 113 8.77 9.84 -9.70
C ARG A 113 8.30 8.41 -9.86
N GLU A 114 9.02 7.45 -9.29
CA GLU A 114 8.65 6.02 -9.34
C GLU A 114 7.26 5.79 -8.72
N GLN A 115 6.98 6.43 -7.57
CA GLN A 115 5.67 6.38 -6.93
C GLN A 115 4.57 7.01 -7.79
N ALA A 116 4.84 8.15 -8.44
CA ALA A 116 3.87 8.78 -9.34
C ALA A 116 3.61 7.96 -10.60
N GLU A 117 4.65 7.34 -11.18
CA GLU A 117 4.51 6.44 -12.33
C GLU A 117 3.68 5.20 -11.95
N ALA A 118 3.94 4.60 -10.78
CA ALA A 118 3.15 3.50 -10.25
C ALA A 118 1.68 3.88 -9.99
N ALA A 119 1.43 5.06 -9.39
CA ALA A 119 0.10 5.57 -9.14
C ALA A 119 -0.67 5.89 -10.44
N ALA A 120 0.01 6.45 -11.45
CA ALA A 120 -0.56 6.70 -12.78
C ALA A 120 -0.99 5.39 -13.45
N HIS A 121 -0.11 4.39 -13.43
CA HIS A 121 -0.41 3.08 -13.95
C HIS A 121 -1.58 2.44 -13.23
N ARG A 122 -1.59 2.46 -11.89
CA ARG A 122 -2.68 1.92 -11.08
C ARG A 122 -4.01 2.63 -11.35
N ALA A 123 -4.01 3.96 -11.47
CA ALA A 123 -5.21 4.72 -11.81
C ALA A 123 -5.78 4.32 -13.18
N THR A 124 -4.92 4.03 -14.15
CA THR A 124 -5.33 3.54 -15.47
C THR A 124 -5.98 2.16 -15.37
N VAL A 125 -5.35 1.22 -14.65
CA VAL A 125 -5.91 -0.12 -14.41
C VAL A 125 -7.29 -0.04 -13.73
N LEU A 126 -7.44 0.82 -12.73
CA LEU A 126 -8.71 1.01 -12.03
C LEU A 126 -9.78 1.67 -12.92
N ALA A 127 -9.38 2.58 -13.80
CA ALA A 127 -10.30 3.20 -14.77
C ALA A 127 -10.82 2.21 -15.82
N GLU A 128 -10.10 1.12 -16.07
CA GLU A 128 -10.51 0.01 -16.94
C GLU A 128 -11.39 -1.03 -16.23
N SER A 129 -11.60 -0.90 -14.92
CA SER A 129 -12.52 -1.77 -14.18
C SER A 129 -13.97 -1.61 -14.69
N PRO A 130 -14.85 -2.60 -14.44
CA PRO A 130 -16.27 -2.50 -14.79
C PRO A 130 -16.98 -1.25 -14.22
N ASP A 131 -16.49 -0.73 -13.09
CA ASP A 131 -17.03 0.47 -12.43
C ASP A 131 -16.56 1.78 -13.09
N GLY A 132 -15.46 1.74 -13.85
CA GLY A 132 -14.89 2.89 -14.54
C GLY A 132 -14.46 4.03 -13.61
N ILE A 133 -14.43 5.25 -14.14
CA ILE A 133 -14.08 6.44 -13.35
C ILE A 133 -15.32 6.98 -12.63
N PRO A 134 -15.33 7.07 -11.29
CA PRO A 134 -16.48 7.56 -10.54
C PRO A 134 -16.71 9.07 -10.76
N ALA A 135 -17.91 9.56 -10.42
CA ALA A 135 -18.25 10.98 -10.53
C ALA A 135 -17.36 11.90 -9.68
N ALA A 136 -16.74 11.36 -8.63
CA ALA A 136 -15.75 12.07 -7.80
C ALA A 136 -14.38 12.28 -8.50
N GLY A 137 -14.16 11.64 -9.65
CA GLY A 137 -12.97 11.77 -10.48
C GLY A 137 -11.90 10.70 -10.24
N ALA A 138 -10.82 10.75 -11.04
CA ALA A 138 -9.78 9.73 -11.06
C ALA A 138 -9.00 9.59 -9.74
N LEU A 139 -8.87 10.66 -8.94
CA LEU A 139 -8.21 10.59 -7.64
C LEU A 139 -8.97 9.66 -6.67
N ALA A 140 -10.29 9.60 -6.78
CA ALA A 140 -11.10 8.72 -5.94
C ALA A 140 -10.76 7.23 -6.18
N LEU A 141 -10.34 6.86 -7.40
CA LEU A 141 -9.87 5.49 -7.68
C LEU A 141 -8.71 5.12 -6.77
N LEU A 142 -7.69 5.97 -6.68
CA LEU A 142 -6.52 5.69 -5.84
C LEU A 142 -6.79 5.81 -4.34
N ARG A 143 -7.79 6.60 -3.94
CA ARG A 143 -8.17 6.78 -2.52
C ARG A 143 -9.08 5.68 -1.98
N THR A 144 -9.74 4.94 -2.86
CA THR A 144 -10.64 3.84 -2.50
C THR A 144 -10.09 2.47 -2.92
N ASP A 145 -8.86 2.44 -3.46
CA ASP A 145 -8.18 1.22 -3.84
C ASP A 145 -7.40 0.62 -2.65
N PRO A 146 -7.70 -0.63 -2.24
CA PRO A 146 -6.98 -1.29 -1.17
C PRO A 146 -5.47 -1.41 -1.45
N LEU A 147 -5.07 -1.63 -2.70
CA LEU A 147 -3.66 -1.85 -3.04
C LEU A 147 -2.80 -0.60 -2.81
N THR A 148 -3.33 0.60 -3.06
CA THR A 148 -2.62 1.87 -2.88
C THR A 148 -2.72 2.40 -1.46
N GLN A 149 -3.86 2.23 -0.80
CA GLN A 149 -4.12 2.80 0.53
C GLN A 149 -3.79 1.85 1.68
N GLY A 150 -4.06 0.55 1.52
CA GLY A 150 -3.88 -0.45 2.57
C GLY A 150 -2.48 -0.48 3.18
N PRO A 151 -1.39 -0.55 2.38
CA PRO A 151 -0.02 -0.49 2.89
C PRO A 151 0.28 0.79 3.69
N ARG A 152 -0.26 1.94 3.24
CA ARG A 152 -0.02 3.24 3.88
C ARG A 152 -0.73 3.32 5.24
N ILE A 153 -1.99 2.91 5.27
CA ILE A 153 -2.78 2.82 6.51
C ILE A 153 -2.12 1.83 7.48
N PHE A 154 -1.64 0.68 6.99
CA PHE A 154 -0.93 -0.30 7.79
C PHE A 154 0.37 0.26 8.38
N ALA A 155 1.22 0.90 7.57
CA ALA A 155 2.46 1.50 8.01
C ALA A 155 2.25 2.55 9.10
N GLU A 156 1.20 3.38 8.95
CA GLU A 156 0.90 4.46 9.88
C GLU A 156 0.25 3.97 11.19
N ASN A 157 -0.57 2.91 11.14
CA ASN A 157 -1.49 2.58 12.24
C ASN A 157 -1.29 1.17 12.83
N CYS A 158 -0.64 0.26 12.11
CA CYS A 158 -0.50 -1.15 12.49
C CYS A 158 0.96 -1.57 12.68
N ALA A 159 1.87 -1.00 11.89
CA ALA A 159 3.27 -1.42 11.82
C ALA A 159 4.11 -1.12 13.07
N SER A 160 3.56 -0.36 14.03
CA SER A 160 4.17 -0.17 15.34
C SER A 160 4.18 -1.44 16.19
N CYS A 161 3.27 -2.39 15.91
CA CYS A 161 3.15 -3.65 16.64
C CYS A 161 3.25 -4.87 15.71
N HIS A 162 2.57 -4.82 14.56
CA HIS A 162 2.51 -5.90 13.60
C HIS A 162 3.57 -5.74 12.50
N THR A 163 4.00 -6.84 11.91
CA THR A 163 4.77 -6.83 10.67
C THR A 163 3.93 -7.41 9.53
N PHE A 164 4.39 -7.16 8.30
CA PHE A 164 3.92 -7.81 7.10
C PHE A 164 5.16 -8.34 6.38
N GLN A 165 5.38 -9.66 6.39
CA GLN A 165 6.63 -10.28 5.92
C GLN A 165 7.89 -9.64 6.53
N GLY A 166 7.84 -9.29 7.82
CA GLY A 166 8.95 -8.64 8.51
C GLY A 166 9.20 -7.17 8.15
N HIS A 167 8.27 -6.50 7.47
CA HIS A 167 8.33 -5.06 7.18
C HIS A 167 7.02 -4.32 7.53
N ASP A 168 7.02 -2.99 7.43
CA ASP A 168 5.93 -2.07 7.76
C ASP A 168 4.79 -1.98 6.72
N GLY A 169 4.68 -2.96 5.81
CA GLY A 169 3.79 -2.89 4.63
C GLY A 169 4.32 -2.05 3.46
N LEU A 170 5.22 -1.09 3.67
CA LEU A 170 5.87 -0.27 2.62
C LEU A 170 7.29 -0.72 2.28
N GLY A 171 7.80 -1.73 2.99
CA GLY A 171 9.09 -2.36 2.74
C GLY A 171 10.19 -1.95 3.71
N THR A 172 9.87 -1.14 4.71
CA THR A 172 10.82 -0.76 5.77
C THR A 172 10.78 -1.81 6.89
N PRO A 173 11.91 -2.42 7.26
CA PRO A 173 11.95 -3.33 8.41
C PRO A 173 11.73 -2.54 9.72
N PRO A 174 11.11 -3.16 10.74
CA PRO A 174 10.93 -2.53 12.04
C PRO A 174 12.29 -2.30 12.73
N THR A 175 12.37 -1.24 13.53
CA THR A 175 13.58 -0.90 14.29
C THR A 175 13.68 -1.65 15.63
N GLU A 176 12.56 -2.18 16.11
CA GLU A 176 12.43 -2.94 17.36
C GLU A 176 11.72 -4.27 17.06
N ASP A 177 11.85 -5.23 17.98
CA ASP A 177 11.13 -6.51 17.85
C ASP A 177 9.60 -6.27 17.87
N PRO A 178 8.84 -6.91 16.97
CA PRO A 178 7.40 -6.73 16.93
C PRO A 178 6.72 -7.23 18.22
N SER A 179 5.69 -6.49 18.63
CA SER A 179 4.90 -6.77 19.84
C SER A 179 3.54 -7.41 19.54
N ALA A 180 3.31 -7.77 18.27
CA ALA A 180 2.17 -8.54 17.77
C ALA A 180 2.59 -9.42 16.57
N SER A 181 1.70 -10.29 16.10
CA SER A 181 1.99 -11.27 15.04
C SER A 181 2.23 -10.63 13.68
N ASP A 182 2.96 -11.32 12.81
CA ASP A 182 3.02 -10.98 11.39
C ASP A 182 1.66 -11.27 10.73
N LEU A 183 1.15 -10.31 9.96
CA LEU A 183 -0.16 -10.39 9.31
C LEU A 183 -0.09 -10.78 7.84
N HIS A 184 1.11 -11.07 7.31
CA HIS A 184 1.20 -11.59 5.95
C HIS A 184 0.48 -12.93 5.84
N ARG A 185 -0.42 -13.04 4.85
CA ARG A 185 -1.25 -14.21 4.61
C ARG A 185 -2.05 -14.67 5.84
N PHE A 186 -2.42 -13.73 6.72
CA PHE A 186 -3.27 -14.03 7.87
C PHE A 186 -4.50 -14.85 7.46
N ALA A 187 -4.82 -15.89 8.25
CA ALA A 187 -5.89 -16.86 8.03
C ALA A 187 -5.77 -17.76 6.77
N SER A 188 -4.68 -17.65 6.01
CA SER A 188 -4.36 -18.66 5.00
C SER A 188 -4.01 -20.00 5.63
N ARG A 189 -4.03 -21.05 4.81
CA ARG A 189 -3.56 -22.39 5.21
C ARG A 189 -2.12 -22.35 5.74
N GLU A 190 -1.22 -21.67 5.03
CA GLU A 190 0.19 -21.50 5.43
C GLU A 190 0.32 -20.81 6.80
N TRP A 191 -0.43 -19.74 7.01
CA TRP A 191 -0.38 -19.00 8.26
C TRP A 191 -0.94 -19.83 9.42
N LEU A 192 -2.05 -20.55 9.20
CA LEU A 192 -2.66 -21.44 10.18
C LEU A 192 -1.80 -22.66 10.51
N GLU A 193 -1.09 -23.24 9.54
CA GLU A 193 -0.13 -24.32 9.77
C GLU A 193 0.95 -23.88 10.76
N GLY A 194 1.52 -22.68 10.58
CA GLY A 194 2.51 -22.18 11.53
C GLY A 194 1.91 -21.70 12.86
N LEU A 195 0.66 -21.20 12.88
CA LEU A 195 -0.01 -20.90 14.15
C LEU A 195 -0.22 -22.19 14.98
N LEU A 196 -0.53 -23.30 14.33
CA LEU A 196 -0.80 -24.60 14.96
C LEU A 196 0.45 -25.49 15.06
N ASP A 197 1.63 -24.94 14.75
CA ASP A 197 2.91 -25.61 14.92
C ASP A 197 3.48 -25.36 16.34
N PRO A 198 3.77 -26.43 17.13
CA PRO A 198 4.36 -26.35 18.47
C PRO A 198 5.62 -25.49 18.58
N ASP A 199 6.47 -25.51 17.56
CA ASP A 199 7.75 -24.81 17.55
C ASP A 199 7.60 -23.35 17.10
N ARG A 200 6.54 -23.02 16.35
CA ARG A 200 6.34 -21.68 15.78
C ARG A 200 5.37 -20.80 16.55
N ILE A 201 4.32 -21.32 17.19
CA ILE A 201 3.27 -20.49 17.83
C ILE A 201 3.81 -19.43 18.82
N ALA A 202 4.94 -19.73 19.50
CA ALA A 202 5.54 -18.86 20.50
C ALA A 202 6.67 -17.95 19.96
N THR A 203 6.90 -17.92 18.64
CA THR A 203 7.88 -17.04 17.98
C THR A 203 7.27 -15.66 17.67
N LEU A 204 8.10 -14.69 17.33
CA LEU A 204 7.67 -13.32 17.00
C LEU A 204 6.74 -13.24 15.77
N GLU A 205 6.78 -14.25 14.89
CA GLU A 205 5.87 -14.35 13.75
C GLU A 205 4.41 -14.57 14.20
N TYR A 206 4.20 -15.23 15.34
CA TYR A 206 2.88 -15.54 15.90
C TYR A 206 2.68 -14.87 17.26
N PHE A 207 2.47 -15.63 18.34
CA PHE A 207 2.11 -15.05 19.64
C PHE A 207 3.31 -14.58 20.46
N GLY A 208 4.54 -14.76 19.99
CA GLY A 208 5.76 -14.55 20.78
C GLY A 208 5.95 -13.13 21.30
N GLY A 209 5.48 -12.12 20.56
CA GLY A 209 5.51 -10.70 20.96
C GLY A 209 4.35 -10.27 21.87
N THR A 210 3.41 -11.18 22.16
CA THR A 210 2.18 -10.90 22.93
C THR A 210 2.14 -11.64 24.26
N GLU A 211 1.22 -11.24 25.15
CA GLU A 211 0.90 -12.01 26.36
C GLU A 211 0.40 -13.43 26.05
N HIS A 212 -0.13 -13.65 24.84
CA HIS A 212 -0.63 -14.95 24.38
C HIS A 212 0.46 -16.01 24.18
N ARG A 213 1.75 -15.64 24.14
CA ARG A 213 2.88 -16.59 24.12
C ARG A 213 2.79 -17.62 25.24
N ARG A 214 2.24 -17.23 26.39
CA ARG A 214 2.05 -18.10 27.58
C ARG A 214 0.57 -18.44 27.83
N GLY A 215 -0.29 -18.10 26.88
CA GLY A 215 -1.74 -18.27 26.94
C GLY A 215 -2.18 -19.73 26.82
N ARG A 216 -3.48 -19.96 26.98
CA ARG A 216 -4.08 -21.31 26.84
C ARG A 216 -3.87 -21.89 25.44
N MET A 217 -4.02 -21.08 24.39
CA MET A 217 -3.85 -21.53 23.01
C MET A 217 -2.40 -21.98 22.73
N ALA A 218 -1.39 -21.16 23.07
CA ALA A 218 0.01 -21.56 22.93
C ALA A 218 0.34 -22.87 23.68
N ARG A 219 -0.19 -23.03 24.90
CA ARG A 219 -0.03 -24.29 25.66
C ARG A 219 -0.75 -25.47 25.01
N TYR A 220 -1.93 -25.26 24.43
CA TYR A 220 -2.68 -26.30 23.72
C TYR A 220 -1.90 -26.81 22.51
N VAL A 221 -1.34 -25.90 21.70
CA VAL A 221 -0.52 -26.29 20.54
C VAL A 221 0.76 -27.00 21.01
N GLN A 222 1.49 -26.43 21.96
CA GLN A 222 2.78 -26.97 22.42
C GLN A 222 2.70 -28.28 23.22
N ARG A 223 1.54 -28.63 23.78
CA ARG A 223 1.38 -29.80 24.67
C ARG A 223 0.28 -30.77 24.25
N GLY A 224 -0.73 -30.28 23.53
CA GLY A 224 -1.82 -31.08 22.97
C GLY A 224 -1.46 -31.53 21.56
N ILE A 225 -1.40 -30.58 20.62
CA ILE A 225 -1.08 -30.86 19.20
C ILE A 225 0.28 -31.55 19.04
N ALA A 226 1.28 -31.16 19.84
CA ALA A 226 2.60 -31.81 19.84
C ALA A 226 2.57 -33.32 20.14
N LEU A 227 1.48 -33.84 20.72
CA LEU A 227 1.29 -35.26 21.07
C LEU A 227 0.31 -35.98 20.13
N PHE A 228 -0.19 -35.31 19.09
CA PHE A 228 -1.06 -35.94 18.09
C PHE A 228 -0.34 -37.07 17.38
N ASP A 229 -1.04 -38.20 17.22
CA ASP A 229 -0.60 -39.30 16.37
C ASP A 229 -0.80 -38.96 14.88
N GLU A 230 -0.36 -39.86 14.01
CA GLU A 230 -0.43 -39.65 12.56
C GLU A 230 -1.87 -39.41 12.06
N GLU A 231 -2.85 -40.11 12.62
CA GLU A 231 -4.26 -39.91 12.29
C GLU A 231 -4.75 -38.51 12.70
N SER A 232 -4.44 -38.10 13.94
CA SER A 232 -4.81 -36.78 14.45
C SER A 232 -4.13 -35.65 13.69
N GLN A 233 -2.90 -35.85 13.21
CA GLN A 233 -2.20 -34.88 12.35
C GLN A 233 -2.87 -34.73 10.97
N LEU A 234 -3.35 -35.84 10.36
CA LEU A 234 -4.13 -35.77 9.13
C LEU A 234 -5.49 -35.09 9.33
N GLN A 235 -6.12 -35.31 10.48
CA GLN A 235 -7.34 -34.61 10.86
C GLN A 235 -7.07 -33.11 11.09
N LEU A 236 -5.97 -32.74 11.74
CA LEU A 236 -5.55 -31.35 11.92
C LEU A 236 -5.33 -30.64 10.58
N ALA A 237 -4.73 -31.30 9.59
CA ALA A 237 -4.60 -30.75 8.25
C ALA A 237 -5.98 -30.43 7.63
N SER A 238 -6.98 -31.29 7.82
CA SER A 238 -8.36 -31.02 7.38
C SER A 238 -8.98 -29.84 8.13
N VAL A 239 -8.73 -29.73 9.45
CA VAL A 239 -9.14 -28.57 10.26
C VAL A 239 -8.52 -27.26 9.75
N VAL A 240 -7.23 -27.27 9.39
CA VAL A 240 -6.56 -26.10 8.80
C VAL A 240 -7.24 -25.67 7.51
N LYS A 241 -7.51 -26.61 6.60
CA LYS A 241 -8.24 -26.32 5.35
C LYS A 241 -9.61 -25.70 5.64
N ALA A 242 -10.36 -26.31 6.57
CA ALA A 242 -11.67 -25.83 6.96
C ALA A 242 -11.65 -24.42 7.57
N LEU A 243 -10.73 -24.16 8.50
CA LEU A 243 -10.61 -22.87 9.16
C LEU A 243 -10.10 -21.78 8.19
N SER A 244 -9.21 -22.12 7.26
CA SER A 244 -8.78 -21.20 6.20
C SER A 244 -9.93 -20.87 5.24
N ALA A 245 -10.76 -21.85 4.89
CA ALA A 245 -11.92 -21.64 4.02
C ALA A 245 -12.98 -20.72 4.65
N GLU A 246 -13.04 -20.60 5.99
CA GLU A 246 -13.87 -19.58 6.66
C GLU A 246 -13.45 -18.14 6.32
N ALA A 247 -12.21 -17.95 5.86
CA ALA A 247 -11.71 -16.64 5.48
C ALA A 247 -12.14 -16.22 4.08
N GLU A 248 -12.57 -17.14 3.21
CA GLU A 248 -12.97 -16.85 1.82
C GLU A 248 -11.92 -15.99 1.10
N LEU A 249 -10.65 -16.41 1.16
CA LEU A 249 -9.53 -15.65 0.59
C LEU A 249 -9.54 -15.77 -0.94
N PRO A 250 -9.57 -14.65 -1.71
CA PRO A 250 -9.66 -14.71 -3.18
C PRO A 250 -8.57 -15.57 -3.82
N TYR A 251 -7.34 -15.49 -3.33
CA TYR A 251 -6.19 -16.22 -3.85
C TYR A 251 -6.12 -17.71 -3.45
N GLN A 252 -7.04 -18.19 -2.59
CA GLN A 252 -7.16 -19.62 -2.23
C GLN A 252 -8.46 -20.26 -2.73
N SER A 253 -9.33 -19.50 -3.39
CA SER A 253 -10.64 -19.99 -3.88
C SER A 253 -10.56 -21.29 -4.68
N ASP A 254 -9.65 -21.38 -5.66
CA ASP A 254 -9.44 -22.60 -6.46
C ASP A 254 -8.98 -23.81 -5.61
N GLN A 255 -8.19 -23.58 -4.56
CA GLN A 255 -7.74 -24.63 -3.64
C GLN A 255 -8.89 -25.09 -2.74
N ASP A 256 -9.76 -24.17 -2.33
CA ASP A 256 -10.93 -24.48 -1.53
C ASP A 256 -11.96 -25.28 -2.33
N ASP A 257 -12.14 -24.97 -3.61
CA ASP A 257 -12.97 -25.76 -4.53
C ASP A 257 -12.43 -27.18 -4.71
N ALA A 258 -11.11 -27.32 -4.87
CA ALA A 258 -10.46 -28.61 -5.04
C ALA A 258 -10.55 -29.49 -3.77
N ASP A 259 -10.46 -28.88 -2.59
CA ASP A 259 -10.46 -29.55 -1.28
C ASP A 259 -11.82 -29.49 -0.57
N ALA A 260 -12.91 -29.27 -1.31
CA ALA A 260 -14.24 -29.05 -0.73
C ALA A 260 -14.69 -30.21 0.20
N ALA A 261 -14.29 -31.45 -0.11
CA ALA A 261 -14.59 -32.61 0.71
C ALA A 261 -13.82 -32.60 2.04
N GLU A 262 -12.51 -32.31 2.03
CA GLU A 262 -11.70 -32.19 3.24
C GLU A 262 -12.14 -31.00 4.09
N ILE A 263 -12.59 -29.90 3.49
CA ILE A 263 -13.14 -28.75 4.21
C ILE A 263 -14.40 -29.14 5.00
N VAL A 264 -15.32 -29.88 4.38
CA VAL A 264 -16.53 -30.37 5.07
C VAL A 264 -16.15 -31.26 6.26
N GLU A 265 -15.19 -32.17 6.08
CA GLU A 265 -14.72 -33.02 7.16
C GLU A 265 -13.99 -32.22 8.26
N GLY A 266 -13.14 -31.26 7.88
CA GLY A 266 -12.44 -30.37 8.82
C GLY A 266 -13.40 -29.56 9.69
N ARG A 267 -14.49 -29.03 9.11
CA ARG A 267 -15.56 -28.33 9.86
C ARG A 267 -16.20 -29.24 10.90
N ARG A 268 -16.42 -30.52 10.58
CA ARG A 268 -16.91 -31.53 11.52
C ARG A 268 -15.89 -31.79 12.62
N LEU A 269 -14.61 -31.96 12.26
CA LEU A 269 -13.51 -32.25 13.18
C LEU A 269 -13.28 -31.15 14.21
N ILE A 270 -13.44 -29.87 13.85
CA ILE A 270 -13.36 -28.72 14.79
C ILE A 270 -14.25 -28.93 16.03
N GLN A 271 -15.42 -29.56 15.84
CA GLN A 271 -16.43 -29.76 16.87
C GLN A 271 -16.26 -31.08 17.66
N THR A 272 -15.19 -31.85 17.38
CA THR A 272 -14.98 -33.16 18.00
C THR A 272 -14.08 -33.10 19.23
N GLU A 273 -14.24 -34.07 20.12
CA GLU A 273 -13.33 -34.31 21.26
C GLU A 273 -11.90 -34.70 20.83
N ALA A 274 -11.67 -35.05 19.57
CA ALA A 274 -10.34 -35.31 19.04
C ALA A 274 -9.53 -34.00 18.89
N MET A 275 -10.17 -32.96 18.35
CA MET A 275 -9.53 -31.66 18.10
C MET A 275 -9.75 -30.66 19.22
N ARG A 276 -10.80 -30.83 20.03
CA ARG A 276 -11.10 -30.05 21.25
C ARG A 276 -11.12 -28.53 21.05
N CYS A 277 -11.31 -28.06 19.82
CA CYS A 277 -11.32 -26.63 19.50
C CYS A 277 -12.52 -25.95 20.17
N THR A 278 -13.69 -26.60 20.14
CA THR A 278 -14.94 -26.09 20.71
C THR A 278 -15.01 -26.11 22.24
N GLU A 279 -14.01 -26.65 22.93
CA GLU A 279 -13.90 -26.49 24.39
C GLU A 279 -13.57 -25.06 24.80
N CYS A 280 -12.96 -24.27 23.89
CA CYS A 280 -12.54 -22.90 24.15
C CYS A 280 -13.09 -21.91 23.11
N HIS A 281 -13.20 -22.32 21.85
CA HIS A 281 -13.60 -21.47 20.74
C HIS A 281 -15.04 -21.73 20.33
N GLU A 282 -15.79 -20.69 19.97
CA GLU A 282 -17.10 -20.90 19.35
C GLU A 282 -16.95 -21.17 17.85
N PHE A 283 -17.63 -22.19 17.35
CA PHE A 283 -17.71 -22.50 15.93
C PHE A 283 -19.12 -22.95 15.57
N GLN A 284 -19.77 -22.23 14.65
CA GLN A 284 -21.13 -22.48 14.14
C GLN A 284 -22.18 -22.69 15.24
N GLY A 285 -22.10 -21.87 16.30
CA GLY A 285 -22.98 -21.87 17.46
C GLY A 285 -22.60 -22.87 18.55
N ILE A 286 -21.51 -23.63 18.39
CA ILE A 286 -21.11 -24.68 19.31
C ILE A 286 -19.87 -24.23 20.09
N VAL A 287 -19.99 -24.22 21.42
CA VAL A 287 -18.89 -24.02 22.37
C VAL A 287 -19.29 -24.57 23.74
N GLU A 288 -18.37 -25.19 24.46
CA GLU A 288 -18.61 -25.59 25.85
C GLU A 288 -18.51 -24.39 26.79
N GLU A 289 -17.34 -23.75 26.82
CA GLU A 289 -17.08 -22.52 27.56
C GLU A 289 -16.22 -21.60 26.71
N ARG A 290 -16.79 -20.45 26.30
CA ARG A 290 -16.07 -19.49 25.46
C ARG A 290 -14.90 -18.88 26.24
N ARG A 291 -13.69 -19.19 25.82
CA ARG A 291 -12.42 -18.71 26.39
C ARG A 291 -11.44 -18.19 25.35
N GLY A 292 -11.76 -18.34 24.07
CA GLY A 292 -11.03 -17.81 22.92
C GLY A 292 -11.99 -17.20 21.90
N PRO A 293 -11.45 -16.55 20.85
CA PRO A 293 -12.26 -15.90 19.82
C PRO A 293 -13.12 -16.91 19.07
N SER A 294 -14.27 -16.44 18.57
CA SER A 294 -15.10 -17.17 17.62
C SER A 294 -14.27 -17.51 16.37
N LEU A 295 -14.36 -18.77 15.96
CA LEU A 295 -13.79 -19.29 14.72
C LEU A 295 -14.81 -19.25 13.56
N THR A 296 -16.06 -18.89 13.82
CA THR A 296 -17.09 -18.76 12.78
C THR A 296 -16.75 -17.59 11.86
N GLY A 297 -16.51 -17.88 10.58
CA GLY A 297 -16.03 -16.89 9.63
C GLY A 297 -14.63 -16.37 9.97
N TYR A 298 -13.79 -17.13 10.67
CA TYR A 298 -12.42 -16.73 11.03
C TYR A 298 -11.66 -16.22 9.82
N GLY A 299 -11.02 -15.05 9.95
CA GLY A 299 -10.25 -14.45 8.86
C GLY A 299 -11.07 -13.86 7.72
N SER A 300 -12.40 -14.01 7.71
CA SER A 300 -13.26 -13.34 6.73
C SER A 300 -13.14 -11.82 6.85
N ARG A 301 -13.50 -11.10 5.78
CA ARG A 301 -13.53 -9.62 5.80
C ARG A 301 -14.33 -9.10 6.99
N ALA A 302 -15.48 -9.70 7.28
CA ALA A 302 -16.33 -9.31 8.41
C ALA A 302 -15.68 -9.60 9.77
N TRP A 303 -15.00 -10.74 9.91
CA TRP A 303 -14.29 -11.09 11.14
C TRP A 303 -13.10 -10.16 11.40
N MET A 304 -12.29 -9.90 10.38
CA MET A 304 -11.16 -8.97 10.47
C MET A 304 -11.64 -7.55 10.77
N LEU A 305 -12.75 -7.11 10.16
CA LEU A 305 -13.32 -5.80 10.42
C LEU A 305 -13.80 -5.67 11.87
N ARG A 306 -14.43 -6.71 12.42
CA ARG A 306 -14.76 -6.74 13.86
C ARG A 306 -13.50 -6.66 14.72
N MET A 307 -12.45 -7.40 14.37
CA MET A 307 -11.19 -7.43 15.11
C MET A 307 -10.50 -6.06 15.15
N VAL A 308 -10.40 -5.37 14.02
CA VAL A 308 -9.80 -4.02 13.97
C VAL A 308 -10.75 -2.99 14.60
N THR A 309 -12.06 -3.13 14.43
CA THR A 309 -13.04 -2.22 15.03
C THR A 309 -12.95 -2.24 16.55
N ASP A 310 -13.05 -3.43 17.15
CA ASP A 310 -13.05 -3.62 18.61
C ASP A 310 -12.57 -5.04 18.97
N PRO A 311 -11.28 -5.24 19.25
CA PRO A 311 -10.75 -6.55 19.65
C PRO A 311 -11.22 -6.98 21.05
N THR A 312 -11.79 -6.06 21.84
CA THR A 312 -12.35 -6.33 23.17
C THR A 312 -13.79 -6.85 23.12
N HIS A 313 -14.36 -7.04 21.93
CA HIS A 313 -15.68 -7.63 21.79
C HIS A 313 -15.74 -9.05 22.41
N PRO A 314 -16.83 -9.45 23.10
CA PRO A 314 -16.95 -10.76 23.76
C PRO A 314 -16.88 -12.00 22.85
N GLU A 315 -17.05 -11.82 21.54
CA GLU A 315 -16.87 -12.88 20.54
C GLU A 315 -15.43 -12.98 20.03
N LEU A 316 -14.55 -12.07 20.44
CA LEU A 316 -13.14 -12.02 20.07
C LEU A 316 -12.28 -12.27 21.32
N TYR A 317 -11.43 -11.33 21.71
CA TYR A 317 -10.50 -11.52 22.83
C TYR A 317 -11.08 -11.04 24.16
N GLY A 318 -12.09 -10.16 24.17
CA GLY A 318 -12.68 -9.67 25.41
C GLY A 318 -11.63 -9.03 26.32
N ASP A 319 -11.70 -9.36 27.60
CA ASP A 319 -10.71 -8.98 28.62
C ASP A 319 -9.32 -9.61 28.39
N ASN A 320 -9.18 -10.58 27.48
CA ASN A 320 -7.89 -11.17 27.12
C ASN A 320 -7.19 -10.42 25.99
N ASN A 321 -7.74 -9.31 25.47
CA ASN A 321 -7.01 -8.48 24.51
C ASN A 321 -5.74 -7.92 25.19
N ASP A 322 -4.56 -8.23 24.65
CA ASP A 322 -3.27 -7.80 25.23
C ASP A 322 -3.16 -6.27 25.21
N ARG A 323 -3.11 -5.68 24.01
CA ARG A 323 -2.90 -4.24 23.82
C ARG A 323 -3.36 -3.70 22.47
N MET A 324 -4.12 -4.47 21.69
CA MET A 324 -4.62 -3.99 20.40
C MET A 324 -5.68 -2.91 20.65
N PRO A 325 -5.54 -1.69 20.10
CA PRO A 325 -6.51 -0.62 20.33
C PRO A 325 -7.83 -0.89 19.59
N SER A 326 -8.90 -0.26 20.06
CA SER A 326 -10.23 -0.35 19.44
C SER A 326 -10.42 0.78 18.45
N PHE A 327 -9.94 0.60 17.21
CA PHE A 327 -9.85 1.69 16.23
C PHE A 327 -11.19 2.36 15.92
N GLY A 328 -12.29 1.60 15.95
CA GLY A 328 -13.63 2.13 15.72
C GLY A 328 -14.14 2.99 16.88
N PRO A 329 -14.35 2.44 18.09
CA PRO A 329 -14.79 3.19 19.27
C PRO A 329 -13.88 4.37 19.64
N GLU A 330 -12.57 4.25 19.42
CA GLU A 330 -11.60 5.32 19.69
C GLU A 330 -11.53 6.37 18.56
N GLY A 331 -12.15 6.10 17.41
CA GLY A 331 -12.19 7.02 16.27
C GLY A 331 -10.84 7.23 15.60
N ILE A 332 -9.94 6.25 15.70
CA ILE A 332 -8.59 6.31 15.09
C ILE A 332 -8.69 6.14 13.57
N LEU A 333 -9.52 5.21 13.10
CA LEU A 333 -9.77 4.96 11.69
C LEU A 333 -11.26 4.97 11.38
N THR A 334 -11.62 5.42 10.18
CA THR A 334 -12.99 5.25 9.65
C THR A 334 -13.24 3.79 9.24
N GLN A 335 -14.51 3.39 9.11
CA GLN A 335 -14.84 2.07 8.57
C GLN A 335 -14.28 1.84 7.16
N GLU A 336 -14.22 2.88 6.35
CA GLU A 336 -13.63 2.82 5.01
C GLU A 336 -12.13 2.53 5.08
N GLN A 337 -11.38 3.26 5.91
CA GLN A 337 -9.95 3.03 6.10
C GLN A 337 -9.65 1.64 6.67
N MET A 338 -10.42 1.18 7.66
CA MET A 338 -10.30 -0.19 8.18
C MET A 338 -10.59 -1.22 7.08
N GLY A 339 -11.59 -0.97 6.22
CA GLY A 339 -11.88 -1.80 5.06
C GLY A 339 -10.69 -1.90 4.10
N LEU A 340 -10.08 -0.77 3.73
CA LEU A 340 -8.95 -0.73 2.79
C LEU A 340 -7.75 -1.54 3.27
N VAL A 341 -7.38 -1.45 4.55
CA VAL A 341 -6.26 -2.24 5.09
C VAL A 341 -6.60 -3.73 5.17
N ILE A 342 -7.84 -4.09 5.50
CA ILE A 342 -8.30 -5.48 5.55
C ILE A 342 -8.33 -6.10 4.15
N ASP A 343 -8.88 -5.37 3.19
CA ASP A 343 -8.97 -5.81 1.79
C ASP A 343 -7.56 -5.96 1.21
N TRP A 344 -6.62 -5.10 1.60
CA TRP A 344 -5.20 -5.29 1.28
C TRP A 344 -4.59 -6.54 1.91
N LEU A 345 -4.77 -6.78 3.22
CA LEU A 345 -4.25 -8.00 3.88
C LEU A 345 -4.81 -9.28 3.26
N ARG A 346 -6.05 -9.22 2.76
CA ARG A 346 -6.76 -10.34 2.12
C ARG A 346 -6.45 -10.50 0.64
N GLU A 347 -5.66 -9.61 0.05
CA GLU A 347 -5.42 -9.57 -1.38
C GLU A 347 -6.69 -9.34 -2.25
N ASP A 348 -7.69 -8.68 -1.66
CA ASP A 348 -9.02 -8.45 -2.22
C ASP A 348 -9.11 -7.05 -2.85
N TRP A 349 -8.61 -6.93 -4.08
CA TRP A 349 -8.70 -5.70 -4.86
C TRP A 349 -8.82 -6.03 -6.35
N TYR A 350 -9.27 -5.03 -7.13
CA TYR A 350 -9.39 -5.21 -8.57
C TYR A 350 -8.05 -5.55 -9.22
N ARG A 351 -8.03 -6.70 -9.89
CA ARG A 351 -6.96 -7.16 -10.77
C ARG A 351 -7.57 -7.34 -12.15
N PRO A 352 -6.96 -6.79 -13.21
CA PRO A 352 -7.43 -7.10 -14.55
C PRO A 352 -7.27 -8.61 -14.79
N ASP A 353 -8.21 -9.21 -15.52
CA ASP A 353 -8.08 -10.58 -15.97
C ASP A 353 -6.76 -10.74 -16.71
N SER A 354 -5.99 -11.78 -16.40
CA SER A 354 -4.74 -12.05 -17.11
C SER A 354 -5.07 -12.27 -18.59
N PRO A 355 -4.37 -11.59 -19.53
CA PRO A 355 -4.65 -11.71 -20.97
C PRO A 355 -4.37 -13.11 -21.54
#